data_AF-A0A1G6X9M5-F1
#
_entry.id   AF-A0A1G6X9M5-F1
#
_cell.length_a   1.000
_cell.length_b   1.000
_cell.length_c   1.000
_cell.angle_alpha   90.00
_cell.angle_beta   90.00
_cell.angle_gamma   90.00
#
_symmetry.space_group_name_H-M   'P 1'
#
loop_
_entity.id
_entity.type
_entity.pdbx_description
1 polymer ?
#
loop_
_entity_poly.entity_id
_entity_poly.type
_entity_poly.pdbx_seq_one_letter_code
_entity_poly.pdbx_strand_id
1 'polypeptide(L)'
;MLPRQQTRARMKDIDLAKTLLPVLLGAALILAGCGDRSGDYPALLPSEQILAEPAIPGHAEIAASSPDQVVSDLQNAGAALAVSSAEVTAAQSADAQALTARAEALRRRAAELARTAPE
;
A
#
# COMPACT_ATOMS: atom_id res chain seq x y z
N MET A 1 -4.02 75.58 22.42
CA MET A 1 -3.49 74.21 22.26
C MET A 1 -4.62 73.19 22.46
N LEU A 2 -4.65 72.15 21.62
CA LEU A 2 -5.62 71.04 21.47
C LEU A 2 -6.02 70.33 22.81
N PRO A 3 -7.11 69.52 22.92
CA PRO A 3 -7.59 68.57 21.89
C PRO A 3 -9.13 68.31 21.78
N ARG A 4 -9.61 68.07 20.55
CA ARG A 4 -11.01 67.66 20.24
C ARG A 4 -11.10 66.31 19.50
N GLN A 5 -10.07 65.46 19.62
CA GLN A 5 -9.89 64.26 18.78
C GLN A 5 -10.35 62.93 19.41
N GLN A 6 -10.80 62.91 20.66
CA GLN A 6 -10.96 61.65 21.42
C GLN A 6 -12.26 60.86 21.15
N THR A 7 -13.29 61.45 20.53
CA THR A 7 -14.60 60.80 20.38
C THR A 7 -14.80 60.03 19.08
N ARG A 8 -13.95 60.22 18.06
CA ARG A 8 -14.07 59.51 16.77
C ARG A 8 -13.42 58.13 16.73
N ALA A 9 -12.47 57.83 17.62
CA ALA A 9 -11.82 56.52 17.68
C ALA A 9 -12.79 55.44 18.21
N ARG A 10 -13.48 55.74 19.32
CA ARG A 10 -14.37 54.79 20.03
C ARG A 10 -15.55 54.25 19.21
N MET A 11 -16.04 54.97 18.21
CA MET A 11 -17.22 54.54 17.44
C MET A 11 -16.86 53.54 16.34
N LYS A 12 -15.68 53.66 15.74
CA LYS A 12 -15.17 52.69 14.75
C LYS A 12 -14.87 51.34 15.39
N ASP A 13 -14.36 51.33 16.63
CA ASP A 13 -14.03 50.10 17.35
C ASP A 13 -15.28 49.27 17.70
N ILE A 14 -16.40 49.94 17.98
CA ILE A 14 -17.68 49.29 18.30
C ILE A 14 -18.30 48.67 17.04
N ASP A 15 -18.24 49.35 15.88
CA ASP A 15 -18.75 48.81 14.62
C ASP A 15 -17.86 47.70 14.04
N LEU A 16 -16.53 47.79 14.23
CA LEU A 16 -15.58 46.73 13.85
C LEU A 16 -15.78 45.48 14.71
N ALA A 17 -15.97 45.63 16.03
CA ALA A 17 -16.27 44.52 16.91
C ALA A 17 -17.63 43.86 16.60
N LYS A 18 -18.64 44.66 16.18
CA LYS A 18 -19.98 44.17 15.85
C LYS A 18 -20.06 43.42 14.52
N THR A 19 -19.15 43.72 13.58
CA THR A 19 -19.02 43.01 12.30
C THR A 19 -18.03 41.85 12.35
N LEU A 20 -16.99 41.92 13.19
CA LEU A 20 -16.04 40.83 13.39
C LEU A 20 -16.62 39.67 14.22
N LEU A 21 -17.47 39.96 15.21
CA LEU A 21 -18.08 38.92 16.05
C LEU A 21 -18.84 37.84 15.25
N PRO A 22 -19.75 38.17 14.31
CA PRO A 22 -20.44 37.14 13.52
C PRO A 22 -19.52 36.40 12.55
N VAL A 23 -18.46 37.06 12.04
CA VAL A 23 -17.47 36.43 11.14
C VAL A 23 -16.60 35.43 11.91
N LEU A 24 -16.11 35.80 13.09
CA LEU A 24 -15.36 34.92 13.98
C LEU A 24 -16.22 33.75 14.48
N LEU A 25 -17.48 34.01 14.83
CA LEU A 25 -18.41 32.96 15.26
C LEU A 25 -18.75 32.02 14.11
N GLY A 26 -18.96 32.56 12.89
CA GLY A 26 -19.17 31.76 11.68
C GLY A 26 -17.96 30.92 11.30
N ALA A 27 -16.75 31.47 11.39
CA ALA A 27 -15.51 30.73 11.16
C ALA A 27 -15.31 29.61 12.19
N ALA A 28 -15.60 29.88 13.48
CA ALA A 28 -15.54 28.88 14.54
C ALA A 28 -16.56 27.74 14.32
N LEU A 29 -17.77 28.06 13.84
CA LEU A 29 -18.80 27.07 13.50
C LEU A 29 -18.41 26.20 12.29
N ILE A 30 -17.77 26.78 11.28
CA ILE A 30 -17.26 26.03 10.11
C ILE A 30 -16.10 25.10 10.52
N LEU A 31 -15.19 25.56 11.39
CA LEU A 31 -14.13 24.71 11.94
C LEU A 31 -14.68 23.59 12.84
N ALA A 32 -15.71 23.87 13.65
CA ALA A 32 -16.38 22.86 14.48
C ALA A 32 -17.19 21.84 13.65
N GLY A 33 -17.63 22.21 12.43
CA GLY A 33 -18.28 21.33 11.47
C GLY A 33 -17.33 20.50 10.61
N CYS A 34 -16.03 20.84 10.58
CA CYS A 34 -14.99 20.06 9.89
C CYS A 34 -14.57 18.79 10.68
N GLY A 35 -15.09 18.63 11.90
CA GLY A 35 -15.15 17.33 12.58
C GLY A 35 -16.29 16.53 11.97
N ASP A 36 -15.95 15.72 10.98
CA ASP A 36 -16.87 14.86 10.24
C ASP A 36 -17.78 14.06 11.19
N ARG A 37 -19.04 14.50 11.32
CA ARG A 37 -20.14 13.76 11.96
C ARG A 37 -20.92 12.93 10.95
N SER A 38 -20.59 13.03 9.66
CA SER A 38 -21.19 12.24 8.58
C SER A 38 -20.47 10.91 8.46
N GLY A 39 -20.64 10.05 9.47
CA GLY A 39 -20.88 8.60 9.38
C GLY A 39 -20.04 7.67 8.49
N ASP A 40 -19.08 8.14 7.71
CA ASP A 40 -18.38 7.39 6.67
C ASP A 40 -17.00 6.93 7.14
N TYR A 41 -16.49 7.50 8.24
CA TYR A 41 -15.28 7.00 8.88
C TYR A 41 -15.64 5.94 9.93
N PRO A 42 -15.06 4.72 9.83
CA PRO A 42 -15.23 3.72 10.86
C PRO A 42 -14.68 4.27 12.18
N ALA A 43 -15.30 3.84 13.29
CA ALA A 43 -14.81 4.18 14.62
C ALA A 43 -13.32 3.85 14.72
N LEU A 44 -12.52 4.79 15.22
CA LEU A 44 -11.09 4.57 15.41
C LEU A 44 -10.89 3.35 16.29
N LEU A 45 -9.95 2.49 15.89
CA LEU A 45 -9.52 1.37 16.71
C LEU A 45 -9.05 1.92 18.08
N PRO A 46 -9.43 1.29 19.20
CA PRO A 46 -8.92 1.66 20.51
C PRO A 46 -7.39 1.71 20.49
N SER A 47 -6.79 2.74 21.09
CA SER A 47 -5.32 2.90 21.12
C SER A 47 -4.63 1.67 21.72
N GLU A 48 -5.25 1.05 22.72
CA GLU A 48 -4.76 -0.20 23.33
C GLU A 48 -4.67 -1.36 22.32
N GLN A 49 -5.57 -1.41 21.33
CA GLN A 49 -5.57 -2.45 20.31
C GLN A 49 -4.56 -2.18 19.19
N ILE A 50 -4.24 -0.90 18.93
CA ILE A 50 -3.21 -0.49 17.96
C ILE A 50 -1.81 -0.75 18.53
N LEU A 51 -1.64 -0.55 19.83
CA LEU A 51 -0.36 -0.70 20.52
C LEU A 51 -0.14 -2.10 21.09
N ALA A 52 -1.13 -2.99 20.98
CA ALA A 52 -0.98 -4.38 21.37
C ALA A 52 0.07 -5.06 20.48
N GLU A 53 0.96 -5.85 21.10
CA GLU A 53 1.92 -6.67 20.37
C GLU A 53 1.15 -7.64 19.45
N PRO A 54 1.41 -7.62 18.13
CA PRO A 54 0.74 -8.53 17.21
C PRO A 54 1.12 -9.99 17.55
N ALA A 55 0.12 -10.86 17.60
CA ALA A 55 0.37 -12.28 17.79
C ALA A 55 1.19 -12.84 16.62
N ILE A 56 2.34 -13.42 16.92
CA ILE A 56 3.18 -14.09 15.92
C ILE A 56 2.47 -15.38 15.48
N PRO A 57 2.19 -15.58 14.17
CA PRO A 57 1.61 -16.83 13.68
C PRO A 57 2.52 -18.01 13.97
N GLY A 58 1.95 -19.19 14.25
CA GLY A 58 2.73 -20.40 14.61
C GLY A 58 3.78 -20.82 13.57
N HIS A 59 3.56 -20.54 12.28
CA HIS A 59 4.54 -20.82 11.22
C HIS A 59 5.74 -19.84 11.20
N ALA A 60 5.65 -18.72 11.91
CA ALA A 60 6.69 -17.71 12.02
C ALA A 60 7.50 -17.83 13.32
N GLU A 61 7.23 -18.83 14.18
CA GLU A 61 7.94 -19.01 15.44
C GLU A 61 9.46 -19.18 15.26
N ILE A 62 9.89 -19.88 14.21
CA ILE A 62 11.31 -20.05 13.90
C ILE A 62 11.93 -18.70 13.49
N ALA A 63 11.21 -17.89 12.71
CA ALA A 63 11.68 -16.55 12.32
C ALA A 63 11.78 -15.59 13.51
N ALA A 64 10.86 -15.71 14.49
CA ALA A 64 10.87 -14.88 15.69
C ALA A 64 11.96 -15.31 16.69
N SER A 65 12.17 -16.61 16.86
CA SER A 65 13.11 -17.17 17.85
C SER A 65 14.54 -17.33 17.34
N SER A 66 14.74 -17.41 16.01
CA SER A 66 16.05 -17.61 15.40
C SER A 66 16.15 -16.97 14.00
N PRO A 67 16.22 -15.62 13.93
CA PRO A 67 16.35 -14.91 12.66
C PRO A 67 17.55 -15.35 11.82
N ASP A 68 18.69 -15.62 12.46
CA ASP A 68 19.92 -16.04 11.78
C ASP A 68 19.78 -17.42 11.12
N GLN A 69 18.98 -18.32 11.71
CA GLN A 69 18.70 -19.63 11.13
C GLN A 69 17.91 -19.49 9.83
N VAL A 70 16.88 -18.63 9.80
CA VAL A 70 16.11 -18.35 8.59
C VAL A 70 17.00 -17.78 7.49
N VAL A 71 17.91 -16.86 7.83
CA VAL A 71 18.86 -16.31 6.87
C VAL A 71 19.77 -17.40 6.30
N SER A 72 20.31 -18.29 7.15
CA SER A 72 21.15 -19.40 6.72
C SER A 72 20.39 -20.38 5.82
N ASP A 73 19.16 -20.75 6.20
CA ASP A 73 18.32 -21.67 5.42
C ASP A 73 17.99 -21.11 4.04
N LEU A 74 17.65 -19.83 3.96
CA LEU A 74 17.39 -19.15 2.69
C LEU A 74 18.64 -19.07 1.81
N GLN A 75 19.81 -18.80 2.38
CA GLN A 75 21.08 -18.80 1.64
C GLN A 75 21.42 -20.19 1.10
N ASN A 76 21.23 -21.23 1.91
CA ASN A 76 21.48 -22.62 1.52
C ASN A 76 20.50 -23.07 0.42
N ALA A 77 19.21 -22.76 0.56
CA ALA A 77 18.20 -23.03 -0.45
C ALA A 77 18.52 -22.29 -1.76
N GLY A 78 18.92 -21.02 -1.68
CA GLY A 78 19.35 -20.23 -2.82
C GLY A 78 20.56 -20.82 -3.54
N ALA A 79 21.57 -21.29 -2.79
CA ALA A 79 22.74 -21.96 -3.37
C ALA A 79 22.37 -23.27 -4.06
N ALA A 80 21.51 -24.10 -3.45
CA ALA A 80 21.03 -25.34 -4.05
C ALA A 80 20.21 -25.08 -5.34
N LEU A 81 19.34 -24.07 -5.33
CA LEU A 81 18.58 -23.64 -6.50
C LEU A 81 19.49 -23.13 -7.62
N ALA A 82 20.53 -22.36 -7.29
CA ALA A 82 21.49 -21.85 -8.27
C ALA A 82 22.24 -22.97 -9.00
N VAL A 83 22.67 -24.01 -8.27
CA VAL A 83 23.29 -25.22 -8.86
C VAL A 83 22.30 -25.92 -9.80
N SER A 84 21.07 -26.15 -9.35
CA SER A 84 20.05 -26.80 -10.19
C SER A 84 19.70 -25.98 -11.43
N SER A 85 19.71 -24.65 -11.33
CA SER A 85 19.42 -23.76 -12.47
C SER A 85 20.55 -23.77 -13.49
N ALA A 86 21.81 -23.85 -13.05
CA ALA A 86 22.96 -23.96 -13.94
C ALA A 86 22.95 -25.31 -14.69
N GLU A 87 22.65 -26.41 -14.00
CA GLU A 87 22.52 -27.75 -14.60
C GLU A 87 21.33 -27.83 -15.57
N VAL A 88 20.17 -27.28 -15.20
CA VAL A 88 18.99 -27.23 -16.07
C VAL A 88 19.26 -26.36 -17.29
N THR A 89 19.92 -25.20 -17.14
CA THR A 89 20.28 -24.34 -18.28
C THR A 89 21.28 -25.05 -19.22
N ALA A 90 22.26 -25.78 -18.67
CA ALA A 90 23.21 -26.56 -19.45
C ALA A 90 22.54 -27.73 -20.18
N ALA A 91 21.62 -28.44 -19.54
CA ALA A 91 20.86 -29.53 -20.14
C ALA A 91 19.85 -29.04 -21.20
N GLN A 92 19.16 -27.93 -20.96
CA GLN A 92 18.22 -27.32 -21.92
C GLN A 92 18.93 -26.78 -23.16
N SER A 93 20.15 -26.25 -23.02
CA SER A 93 20.94 -25.76 -24.16
C SER A 93 21.56 -26.89 -24.99
N ALA A 94 21.93 -28.02 -24.37
CA ALA A 94 22.40 -29.20 -25.09
C ALA A 94 21.30 -29.89 -25.93
N ASP A 95 20.02 -29.65 -25.62
CA ASP A 95 18.87 -30.32 -26.25
C ASP A 95 18.09 -29.43 -27.24
N ALA A 96 18.67 -28.29 -27.65
CA ALA A 96 18.01 -27.34 -28.55
C ALA A 96 17.52 -27.98 -29.87
N GLN A 97 18.28 -28.96 -30.39
CA GLN A 97 17.91 -29.70 -31.58
C GLN A 97 16.71 -30.63 -31.34
N ALA A 98 16.64 -31.33 -30.20
CA ALA A 98 15.47 -32.16 -29.90
C ALA A 98 14.23 -31.33 -29.54
N LEU A 99 14.39 -30.16 -28.90
CA LEU A 99 13.30 -29.20 -28.69
C LEU A 99 12.71 -28.73 -30.02
N THR A 100 13.56 -28.43 -31.01
CA THR A 100 13.14 -28.06 -32.37
C THR A 100 12.35 -29.19 -33.03
N ALA A 101 12.87 -30.42 -32.97
CA ALA A 101 12.19 -31.60 -33.50
C ALA A 101 10.82 -31.84 -32.82
N ARG A 102 10.73 -31.65 -31.50
CA ARG A 102 9.47 -31.73 -30.74
C ARG A 102 8.48 -30.65 -31.15
N ALA A 103 8.94 -29.41 -31.30
CA ALA A 103 8.09 -28.30 -31.74
C ALA A 103 7.51 -28.55 -33.14
N GLU A 104 8.30 -29.08 -34.08
CA GLU A 104 7.83 -29.47 -35.40
C GLU A 104 6.81 -30.62 -35.37
N ALA A 105 7.06 -31.64 -34.54
CA ALA A 105 6.11 -32.72 -34.34
C ALA A 105 4.76 -32.21 -33.80
N LEU A 106 4.79 -31.27 -32.84
CA LEU A 106 3.59 -30.65 -32.29
C LEU A 106 2.84 -29.81 -33.34
N ARG A 107 3.55 -29.02 -34.16
CA ARG A 107 2.93 -28.24 -35.24
C ARG A 107 2.23 -29.14 -36.27
N ARG A 108 2.86 -30.25 -36.65
CA ARG A 108 2.25 -31.24 -37.56
C ARG A 108 0.97 -31.82 -36.99
N ARG A 109 0.99 -32.24 -35.73
CA ARG A 109 -0.18 -32.79 -35.04
C ARG A 109 -1.29 -31.75 -34.89
N ALA A 110 -0.96 -30.50 -34.58
CA ALA A 110 -1.94 -29.42 -34.53
C ALA A 110 -2.61 -29.18 -35.90
N ALA A 111 -1.83 -29.23 -36.99
CA ALA A 111 -2.37 -29.10 -38.35
C ALA A 111 -3.25 -30.30 -38.77
N GLU A 112 -2.98 -31.50 -38.26
CA GLU A 112 -3.85 -32.67 -38.43
C GLU A 112 -5.17 -32.52 -37.65
N LEU A 113 -5.10 -32.07 -36.41
CA LEU A 113 -6.28 -31.80 -35.58
C LEU A 113 -7.15 -30.70 -36.18
N ALA A 114 -6.55 -29.60 -36.64
CA ALA A 114 -7.28 -28.52 -37.30
C ALA A 114 -8.01 -28.97 -38.56
N ARG A 115 -7.47 -29.95 -39.30
CA ARG A 115 -8.12 -30.55 -40.48
C ARG A 115 -9.25 -31.52 -40.15
N THR A 116 -9.28 -32.05 -38.92
CA THR A 116 -10.24 -33.08 -38.49
C THR A 116 -11.26 -32.56 -37.49
N ALA A 117 -11.12 -31.30 -37.05
CA ALA A 117 -12.09 -30.62 -36.22
C ALA A 117 -13.32 -30.25 -37.07
N PRO A 118 -14.54 -30.67 -36.68
CA PRO A 118 -15.77 -30.15 -37.26
C PRO A 118 -16.01 -28.70 -36.80
N GLU A 119 -16.57 -27.87 -37.68
CA GLU A 119 -16.98 -26.48 -37.38
C GLU A 119 -18.12 -26.40 -36.35
#